data_AF-A0AAD8AYP3-F1
#
_entry.id   AF-A0AAD8AYP3-F1
#
_cell.length_a   1.000
_cell.length_b   1.000
_cell.length_c   1.000
_cell.angle_alpha   90.00
_cell.angle_beta   90.00
_cell.angle_gamma   90.00
#
_symmetry.space_group_name_H-M   'P 1'
#
loop_
_entity.id
_entity.type
_entity.pdbx_description
1 polymer ?
#
loop_
_entity_poly.entity_id
_entity_poly.type
_entity_poly.pdbx_seq_one_letter_code
_entity_poly.pdbx_strand_id
1 'polypeptide(L)'
;MVERWDNKAKKHVEVPCLAAVTEYNANMGGVDLFDMLAGLYRVDHKSRKWYRRIFYWALNVACVNSWILYRRHCSQLSVPNKDVLDLLGFVTRISQCLIVINKPAPPLQRKRERPSIKATDDKEEQAPQQKRTVNSSPLTEIQLDNVGQ
;
A
#
# COMPACT_ATOMS: atom_id res chain seq x y z
N MET A 1 -26.35 35.95 -6.32
CA MET A 1 -27.72 35.42 -6.37
C MET A 1 -27.64 33.91 -6.57
N VAL A 2 -28.66 33.16 -6.17
CA VAL A 2 -28.72 31.70 -6.41
C VAL A 2 -30.07 31.39 -7.04
N GLU A 3 -30.06 30.58 -8.10
CA GLU A 3 -31.29 30.10 -8.71
C GLU A 3 -31.97 29.07 -7.81
N ARG A 4 -33.23 29.30 -7.47
CA ARG A 4 -34.05 28.34 -6.73
C ARG A 4 -35.33 28.06 -7.49
N TRP A 5 -35.77 26.81 -7.42
CA TRP A 5 -37.06 26.40 -7.97
C TRP A 5 -38.19 27.00 -7.14
N ASP A 6 -39.07 27.76 -7.79
CA ASP A 6 -40.32 28.21 -7.20
C ASP A 6 -41.46 27.31 -7.67
N ASN A 7 -42.02 26.52 -6.74
CA ASN A 7 -43.12 25.61 -7.02
C ASN A 7 -44.41 26.32 -7.47
N LYS A 8 -44.64 27.58 -7.06
CA LYS A 8 -45.84 28.33 -7.44
C LYS A 8 -45.73 28.84 -8.87
N ALA A 9 -44.57 29.41 -9.20
CA ALA A 9 -44.30 29.94 -10.53
C ALA A 9 -43.82 28.88 -11.53
N LYS A 10 -43.57 27.64 -11.07
CA LYS A 10 -43.01 26.51 -11.84
C LYS A 10 -41.80 26.91 -12.68
N LYS A 11 -40.93 27.74 -12.11
CA LYS A 11 -39.73 28.25 -12.77
C LYS A 11 -38.60 28.46 -11.77
N HIS A 12 -37.38 28.53 -12.27
CA HIS A 12 -36.24 29.01 -11.49
C HIS A 12 -36.33 30.53 -11.34
N VAL A 13 -36.17 31.00 -10.09
CA VAL A 13 -36.15 32.42 -9.74
C VAL A 13 -34.83 32.71 -9.05
N GLU A 14 -34.21 33.84 -9.40
CA GLU A 14 -33.03 34.33 -8.69
C GLU A 14 -33.41 34.88 -7.32
N VAL A 15 -32.84 34.30 -6.28
CA VAL A 15 -33.05 34.74 -4.90
C VAL A 15 -31.76 35.36 -4.38
N PRO A 16 -31.82 36.53 -3.71
CA PRO A 16 -30.66 37.07 -3.01
C PRO A 16 -30.20 36.07 -1.95
N CYS A 17 -28.94 35.68 -2.03
CA CYS A 17 -28.33 34.72 -1.14
C CYS A 17 -27.27 35.44 -0.29
N LEU A 18 -27.24 35.13 1.01
CA LEU A 18 -26.22 35.63 1.93
C LEU A 18 -24.84 35.13 1.48
N ALA A 19 -23.82 36.00 1.58
CA ALA A 19 -22.46 35.67 1.20
C ALA A 19 -21.92 34.41 1.93
N ALA A 20 -22.27 34.25 3.20
CA ALA A 20 -21.88 33.08 3.99
C ALA A 20 -22.42 31.75 3.41
N VAL A 21 -23.65 31.76 2.88
CA VAL A 21 -24.27 30.56 2.29
C VAL A 21 -23.65 30.26 0.92
N THR A 22 -23.30 31.29 0.15
CA THR A 22 -22.60 31.09 -1.14
C THR A 22 -21.20 30.52 -0.94
N GLU A 23 -20.46 31.01 0.06
CA GLU A 23 -19.11 30.53 0.39
C GLU A 23 -19.17 29.08 0.89
N TYR A 24 -20.11 28.78 1.79
CA TYR A 24 -20.30 27.40 2.25
C TYR A 24 -20.56 26.44 1.08
N ASN A 25 -21.51 26.76 0.21
CA ASN A 25 -21.85 25.89 -0.93
C ASN A 25 -20.69 25.74 -1.93
N ALA A 26 -19.86 26.77 -2.08
CA ALA A 26 -18.68 26.70 -2.95
C ALA A 26 -17.60 25.74 -2.40
N ASN A 27 -17.51 25.61 -1.07
CA ASN A 27 -16.45 24.85 -0.40
C ASN A 27 -16.90 23.51 0.22
N MET A 28 -18.21 23.25 0.30
CA MET A 28 -18.79 22.07 0.97
C MET A 28 -18.25 20.73 0.44
N GLY A 29 -17.95 20.63 -0.85
CA GLY A 29 -17.54 19.37 -1.50
C GLY A 29 -16.11 18.90 -1.23
N GLY A 30 -15.31 19.67 -0.48
CA GLY A 30 -13.91 19.31 -0.22
C GLY A 30 -13.74 18.01 0.56
N VAL A 31 -14.62 17.76 1.53
CA VAL A 31 -14.58 16.55 2.38
C VAL A 31 -15.02 15.32 1.58
N ASP A 32 -16.10 15.42 0.81
CA ASP A 32 -16.61 14.32 -0.01
C ASP A 32 -15.60 13.91 -1.09
N LEU A 33 -14.92 14.89 -1.69
CA LEU A 33 -13.85 14.62 -2.66
C LEU A 33 -12.69 13.87 -2.00
N PHE A 34 -12.28 14.30 -0.81
CA PHE A 34 -11.22 13.62 -0.06
C PHE A 34 -11.64 12.20 0.33
N ASP A 35 -12.86 11.99 0.82
CA ASP A 35 -13.36 10.67 1.20
C ASP A 35 -13.40 9.71 0.00
N MET A 36 -13.86 10.21 -1.16
CA MET A 36 -13.81 9.47 -2.42
C MET A 36 -12.37 9.07 -2.79
N LEU A 37 -11.41 10.02 -2.73
CA LEU A 37 -10.00 9.74 -3.05
C LEU A 37 -9.37 8.75 -2.05
N ALA A 38 -9.67 8.89 -0.76
CA ALA A 38 -9.21 7.98 0.28
C ALA A 38 -9.85 6.58 0.15
N GLY A 39 -11.07 6.49 -0.37
CA GLY A 39 -11.76 5.22 -0.63
C GLY A 39 -11.22 4.47 -1.85
N LEU A 40 -10.75 5.17 -2.89
CA LEU A 40 -10.46 4.59 -4.21
C LEU A 40 -9.35 3.53 -4.20
N TYR A 41 -8.25 3.80 -3.49
CA TYR A 41 -7.09 2.89 -3.38
C TYR A 41 -6.73 2.56 -1.92
N ARG A 42 -7.76 2.39 -1.08
CA ARG A 42 -7.59 2.16 0.35
C ARG A 42 -6.80 0.88 0.63
N VAL A 43 -5.71 1.00 1.39
CA VAL A 43 -4.97 -0.15 1.92
C VAL A 43 -5.72 -0.72 3.12
N ASP A 44 -6.51 -1.76 2.91
CA ASP A 44 -7.22 -2.46 3.98
C ASP A 44 -6.44 -3.70 4.43
N HIS A 45 -6.02 -3.73 5.70
CA HIS A 45 -5.30 -4.86 6.29
C HIS A 45 -6.13 -5.45 7.41
N LYS A 46 -6.63 -6.68 7.21
CA LYS A 46 -7.38 -7.40 8.24
C LYS A 46 -6.48 -7.67 9.45
N SER A 47 -6.85 -7.14 10.61
CA SER A 47 -6.11 -7.29 11.86
C SER A 47 -7.07 -7.32 13.03
N ARG A 48 -6.80 -8.16 14.03
CA ARG A 48 -7.53 -8.16 15.31
C ARG A 48 -7.19 -6.93 16.17
N LYS A 49 -6.03 -6.32 15.94
CA LYS A 49 -5.56 -5.12 16.65
C LYS A 49 -6.11 -3.86 15.97
N TRP A 50 -6.99 -3.13 16.67
CA TRP A 50 -7.71 -1.96 16.15
C TRP A 50 -6.79 -0.81 15.72
N TYR A 51 -5.69 -0.58 16.44
CA TYR A 51 -4.75 0.52 16.13
C TYR A 51 -4.11 0.39 14.74
N ARG A 52 -3.97 -0.84 14.21
CA ARG A 52 -3.43 -1.04 12.86
C ARG A 52 -4.33 -0.41 11.80
N ARG A 53 -5.65 -0.41 12.00
CA ARG A 53 -6.60 0.25 11.09
C ARG A 53 -6.34 1.75 11.03
N ILE A 54 -6.10 2.39 12.17
CA ILE A 54 -5.78 3.83 12.24
C ILE A 54 -4.45 4.11 11.55
N PHE A 55 -3.43 3.26 11.77
CA PHE A 55 -2.14 3.42 11.11
C PHE A 55 -2.23 3.38 9.59
N TYR A 56 -2.90 2.37 9.01
CA TYR A 56 -3.07 2.28 7.56
C TYR A 56 -3.97 3.39 7.00
N TRP A 57 -4.99 3.81 7.75
CA TRP A 57 -5.79 4.97 7.38
C TRP A 57 -4.93 6.25 7.32
N ALA A 58 -4.10 6.50 8.33
CA ALA A 58 -3.20 7.66 8.34
C ALA A 58 -2.19 7.64 7.19
N LEU A 59 -1.62 6.47 6.85
CA LEU A 59 -0.74 6.32 5.68
C LEU A 59 -1.47 6.64 4.38
N ASN A 60 -2.72 6.16 4.23
CA ASN A 60 -3.53 6.43 3.05
C ASN A 60 -3.84 7.92 2.92
N VAL A 61 -4.26 8.56 4.01
CA VAL A 61 -4.50 10.02 4.10
C VAL A 61 -3.24 10.80 3.70
N ALA A 62 -2.07 10.40 4.21
CA ALA A 62 -0.80 11.02 3.86
C ALA A 62 -0.49 10.90 2.35
N CYS A 63 -0.71 9.73 1.75
CA CYS A 63 -0.49 9.51 0.32
C CYS A 63 -1.42 10.39 -0.54
N VAL A 64 -2.72 10.46 -0.20
CA VAL A 64 -3.69 11.32 -0.91
C VAL A 64 -3.30 12.80 -0.80
N ASN A 65 -2.94 13.25 0.40
CA ASN A 65 -2.50 14.64 0.62
C ASN A 65 -1.22 14.97 -0.18
N SER A 66 -0.23 14.07 -0.19
CA SER A 66 0.98 14.23 -1.00
C SER A 66 0.67 14.26 -2.49
N TRP A 67 -0.29 13.48 -2.97
CA TRP A 67 -0.72 13.51 -4.37
C TRP A 67 -1.40 14.83 -4.76
N ILE A 68 -2.27 15.38 -3.89
CA ILE A 68 -2.89 16.70 -4.09
C ILE A 68 -1.80 17.78 -4.20
N LEU A 69 -0.80 17.74 -3.31
CA LEU A 69 0.32 18.68 -3.35
C LEU A 69 1.16 18.52 -4.62
N TYR A 70 1.44 17.28 -5.03
CA TYR A 70 2.14 16.97 -6.29
C TYR A 70 1.41 17.56 -7.49
N ARG A 71 0.09 17.38 -7.59
CA ARG A 71 -0.72 17.97 -8.68
C ARG A 71 -0.67 19.49 -8.69
N ARG A 72 -0.70 20.12 -7.52
CA ARG A 72 -0.55 21.58 -7.40
C ARG A 72 0.82 22.04 -7.91
N HIS A 73 1.89 21.33 -7.55
CA HIS A 73 3.25 21.61 -8.04
C HIS A 73 3.37 21.42 -9.56
N CYS A 74 2.82 20.34 -10.12
CA CYS A 74 2.78 20.12 -11.57
C CYS A 74 2.06 21.25 -12.31
N SER A 75 0.95 21.73 -11.75
CA SER A 75 0.21 22.87 -12.31
C SER A 75 1.04 24.16 -12.29
N GLN A 76 1.78 24.41 -11.21
CA GLN A 76 2.64 25.59 -11.09
C GLN A 76 3.82 25.55 -12.07
N LEU A 77 4.36 24.36 -12.33
CA LEU A 77 5.46 24.13 -13.26
C LEU A 77 5.00 23.97 -14.72
N SER A 78 3.70 24.13 -15.01
CA SER A 78 3.11 23.96 -16.34
C SER A 78 3.45 22.60 -16.98
N VAL A 79 3.53 21.54 -16.17
CA VAL A 79 3.74 20.17 -16.65
C VAL A 79 2.50 19.76 -17.46
N PRO A 80 2.66 19.22 -18.68
CA PRO A 80 1.51 18.77 -19.47
C PRO A 80 0.78 17.66 -18.72
N ASN A 81 -0.57 17.71 -18.73
CA ASN A 81 -1.40 16.75 -18.00
C ASN A 81 -1.14 15.27 -18.34
N LYS A 82 -0.56 15.00 -19.52
CA LYS A 82 -0.18 13.64 -19.95
C LYS A 82 0.95 13.04 -19.10
N ASP A 83 1.79 13.91 -18.52
CA ASP A 83 2.97 13.52 -17.74
C ASP A 83 2.69 13.54 -16.23
N VAL A 84 1.50 14.02 -15.83
CA VAL A 84 1.06 14.03 -14.44
C VAL A 84 0.52 12.65 -14.07
N LEU A 85 1.10 12.07 -13.03
CA LEU A 85 0.68 10.76 -12.53
C LEU A 85 -0.74 10.82 -11.94
N ASP A 86 -1.54 9.81 -12.27
CA ASP A 86 -2.78 9.53 -11.56
C ASP A 86 -2.50 9.07 -10.12
N LEU A 87 -3.53 9.00 -9.28
CA LEU A 87 -3.35 8.67 -7.86
C LEU A 87 -2.70 7.29 -7.69
N LEU A 88 -3.10 6.30 -8.49
CA LEU A 88 -2.53 4.95 -8.42
C LEU A 88 -1.08 4.93 -8.88
N GLY A 89 -0.75 5.58 -9.99
CA GLY A 89 0.62 5.69 -10.50
C GLY A 89 1.54 6.41 -9.52
N PHE A 90 1.04 7.46 -8.87
CA PHE A 90 1.78 8.16 -7.81
C PHE A 90 2.07 7.26 -6.60
N VAL A 91 1.06 6.57 -6.06
CA VAL A 91 1.23 5.64 -4.93
C VAL A 91 2.13 4.46 -5.29
N THR A 92 2.00 3.95 -6.51
CA THR A 92 2.87 2.89 -7.04
C THR A 92 4.33 3.36 -7.10
N ARG A 93 4.57 4.59 -7.57
CA ARG A 93 5.93 5.16 -7.63
C ARG A 93 6.54 5.31 -6.23
N ILE A 94 5.76 5.80 -5.26
CA ILE A 94 6.20 5.87 -3.86
C ILE A 94 6.57 4.47 -3.34
N SER A 95 5.72 3.48 -3.59
CA SER A 95 5.95 2.09 -3.16
C SER A 95 7.23 1.51 -3.77
N GLN A 96 7.46 1.71 -5.06
CA GLN A 96 8.69 1.31 -5.74
C GLN A 96 9.93 1.97 -5.12
N CYS A 97 9.89 3.28 -4.87
CA CYS A 97 10.98 4.00 -4.23
C CYS A 97 11.29 3.41 -2.84
N LEU A 98 10.27 3.19 -2.00
CA LEU A 98 10.44 2.64 -0.66
C LEU A 98 11.00 1.21 -0.66
N ILE A 99 10.61 0.38 -1.64
CA ILE A 99 11.14 -0.98 -1.81
C ILE A 99 12.62 -0.94 -2.21
N VAL A 100 13.01 0.00 -3.08
CA VAL A 100 14.39 0.09 -3.60
C VAL A 100 15.35 0.72 -2.60
N ILE A 101 14.90 1.69 -1.79
CA ILE A 101 15.74 2.42 -0.81
C ILE A 101 16.52 1.49 0.13
N ASN A 102 15.97 0.33 0.49
CA ASN A 102 16.60 -0.61 1.42
C ASN A 102 17.21 -1.86 0.74
N LYS A 103 17.29 -1.90 -0.59
CA LYS A 103 18.01 -3.01 -1.25
C LYS A 103 19.52 -2.73 -1.13
N PRO A 104 20.30 -3.58 -0.43
CA PRO A 104 21.74 -3.50 -0.54
C PRO A 104 22.11 -3.68 -2.02
N ALA A 105 23.12 -2.94 -2.49
CA ALA A 105 23.66 -3.12 -3.83
C ALA A 105 23.81 -4.63 -4.10
N PRO A 106 23.39 -5.14 -5.27
CA PRO A 106 23.55 -6.56 -5.56
C PRO A 106 25.03 -6.90 -5.30
N PRO A 107 25.33 -7.88 -4.42
CA PRO A 107 26.71 -8.30 -4.25
C PRO A 107 27.20 -8.66 -5.64
N LEU A 108 28.35 -8.11 -6.04
CA LEU A 108 29.04 -8.52 -7.27
C LEU A 108 28.94 -10.04 -7.33
N GLN A 109 28.17 -10.56 -8.28
CA GLN A 109 28.02 -11.99 -8.43
C GLN A 109 29.42 -12.50 -8.81
N ARG A 110 30.20 -12.93 -7.81
CA ARG A 110 31.32 -13.83 -8.07
C ARG A 110 30.66 -15.03 -8.70
N LYS A 111 30.77 -15.16 -10.03
CA LYS A 111 30.43 -16.38 -10.76
C LYS A 111 31.08 -17.52 -9.99
N ARG A 112 30.26 -18.26 -9.26
CA ARG A 112 30.69 -19.49 -8.61
C ARG A 112 30.71 -20.52 -9.72
N GLU A 113 31.77 -20.49 -10.51
CA GLU A 113 32.03 -21.55 -11.47
C GLU A 113 32.22 -22.83 -10.67
N ARG A 114 31.34 -23.80 -10.92
CA ARG A 114 31.41 -25.14 -10.37
C ARG A 114 32.49 -25.87 -11.17
N PRO A 115 33.59 -26.34 -10.57
CA PRO A 115 34.54 -27.15 -11.32
C PRO A 115 33.82 -28.43 -11.74
N SER A 116 33.63 -28.61 -13.05
CA SER A 116 33.17 -29.87 -13.62
C SER A 116 34.34 -30.84 -13.55
N ILE A 117 34.31 -31.74 -12.56
CA ILE A 117 35.29 -32.82 -12.46
C ILE A 117 35.00 -33.80 -13.60
N LYS A 118 35.93 -33.85 -14.57
CA LYS A 118 35.95 -34.90 -15.59
C LYS A 118 36.26 -36.23 -14.92
N ALA A 119 35.45 -37.25 -15.24
CA ALA A 119 35.65 -38.61 -14.81
C ALA A 119 36.96 -39.19 -15.38
N THR A 120 37.75 -39.81 -14.52
CA THR A 120 38.71 -40.87 -14.87
C THR A 120 38.78 -41.85 -13.70
N ASP A 121 38.75 -43.14 -14.06
CA ASP A 121 38.57 -44.33 -13.24
C ASP A 121 39.73 -44.70 -12.30
N ASP A 122 39.36 -45.56 -11.33
CA ASP A 122 40.12 -46.56 -10.56
C ASP A 122 41.02 -46.16 -9.37
N LYS A 123 40.55 -46.44 -8.13
CA LYS A 123 40.95 -47.62 -7.32
C LYS A 123 40.25 -47.64 -5.94
N GLU A 124 39.84 -48.84 -5.51
CA GLU A 124 39.22 -49.19 -4.22
C GLU A 124 40.13 -48.95 -3.00
N GLU A 125 39.56 -48.40 -1.91
CA GLU A 125 39.87 -48.81 -0.53
C GLU A 125 38.72 -48.43 0.43
N GLN A 126 38.33 -49.34 1.33
CA GLN A 126 37.11 -49.30 2.14
C GLN A 126 37.28 -48.68 3.56
N ALA A 127 36.13 -48.18 4.07
CA ALA A 127 35.67 -48.03 5.47
C ALA A 127 35.98 -46.72 6.25
N PRO A 128 35.16 -46.31 7.26
CA PRO A 128 33.79 -46.70 7.63
C PRO A 128 32.76 -45.52 7.65
N GLN A 129 31.48 -45.84 7.50
CA GLN A 129 30.35 -44.89 7.49
C GLN A 129 30.05 -44.32 8.89
N GLN A 130 30.12 -42.99 9.05
CA GLN A 130 29.58 -42.31 10.24
C GLN A 130 28.05 -42.16 10.14
N LYS A 131 27.36 -42.69 11.15
CA LYS A 131 25.90 -42.68 11.29
C LYS A 131 25.37 -41.25 11.40
N ARG A 132 24.36 -40.91 10.59
CA ARG A 132 23.55 -39.69 10.72
C ARG A 132 22.86 -39.65 12.08
N THR A 133 23.08 -38.56 12.82
CA THR A 133 22.28 -38.20 14.00
C THR A 133 20.87 -37.85 13.55
N VAL A 134 19.90 -38.70 13.91
CA VAL A 134 18.47 -38.40 13.72
C VAL A 134 18.02 -37.54 14.89
N ASN A 135 17.55 -36.32 14.60
CA ASN A 135 16.90 -35.49 15.60
C ASN A 135 15.61 -36.19 16.05
N SER A 136 15.53 -36.60 17.31
CA SER A 136 14.34 -37.19 17.91
C SER A 136 13.20 -36.17 17.95
N SER A 137 12.08 -36.48 17.31
CA SER A 137 10.80 -35.78 17.51
C SER A 137 10.43 -35.79 19.00
N PRO A 138 9.81 -34.72 19.53
CA PRO A 138 9.47 -34.63 20.95
C PRO A 138 8.39 -35.65 21.34
N LEU A 139 8.48 -36.17 22.56
CA LEU A 139 7.60 -37.19 23.11
C LEU A 139 6.17 -36.67 23.33
N THR A 140 5.20 -37.51 22.99
CA THR A 140 3.75 -37.26 23.06
C THR A 140 3.24 -37.40 24.49
N GLU A 141 3.52 -36.45 25.38
CA GLU A 141 2.99 -36.49 26.75
C GLU A 141 2.74 -35.10 27.35
N ILE A 142 2.07 -34.21 26.61
CA ILE A 142 1.36 -33.06 27.21
C ILE A 142 0.09 -32.80 26.40
N GLN A 143 -0.89 -33.69 26.55
CA GLN A 143 -2.27 -33.43 26.16
C GLN A 143 -3.14 -33.70 27.39
N LEU A 144 -3.40 -32.65 28.17
CA LEU A 144 -4.40 -32.67 29.23
C LEU A 144 -5.54 -31.74 28.82
N ASP A 145 -6.52 -32.31 28.11
CA ASP A 145 -7.86 -31.76 28.03
C ASP A 145 -8.64 -32.26 29.25
N ASN A 146 -8.94 -31.37 30.21
CA ASN A 146 -9.89 -31.64 31.27
C ASN A 146 -10.76 -30.40 31.49
N VAL A 147 -11.90 -30.33 30.78
CA VAL A 147 -13.05 -29.49 31.17
C VAL A 147 -14.31 -30.35 31.05
N GLY A 148 -14.94 -30.65 32.19
CA GLY A 148 -16.32 -31.13 32.24
C GLY A 148 -16.60 -32.23 33.28
N GLN A 149 -16.97 -31.82 34.49
CA GLN A 149 -18.05 -32.43 35.29
C GLN A 149 -18.85 -31.29 35.93
#